data_AF-A0A9P5NR56-F1
#
_entry.id   AF-A0A9P5NR56-F1
#
_cell.length_a   1.000
_cell.length_b   1.000
_cell.length_c   1.000
_cell.angle_alpha   90.00
_cell.angle_beta   90.00
_cell.angle_gamma   90.00
#
_symmetry.space_group_name_H-M   'P 1'
#
loop_
_entity.id
_entity.type
_entity.pdbx_description
1 polymer ?
#
loop_
_entity_poly.entity_id
_entity_poly.type
_entity_poly.pdbx_seq_one_letter_code
_entity_poly.pdbx_strand_id
1 'polypeptide(L)'
;MSLVAVFQSLQEHHVLRNMTFEDICQYTRLVKHLESDILLPQPIEQTTFKQAPDILPQGIGIFLSKDSWDILKDYIWGCKEVALTKEDYGLFKLYGWELGLTGLTIYPPQERACCTNIDCENFKKQLLKKEKTRSVLVFTLAEGVQPATAVQFSCGKCDMQYHNNFSVQDKVRTYYPGIPQYIQVNEHHYIEHRVVRLWVTSLLLGWVSASNSARSYDLVFTDEEYVKDGDWQFVPRLTTEDVWDAFVIFSLLDDKRRRNRQLQVNNDGENKD
;
A
#
# COMPACT_ATOMS: atom_id res chain seq x y z
N MET A 1 -14.82 2.37 -22.53
CA MET A 1 -14.90 1.34 -23.60
C MET A 1 -15.73 0.17 -23.10
N SER A 2 -16.53 -0.50 -23.95
CA SER A 2 -17.32 -1.68 -23.52
C SER A 2 -16.48 -2.94 -23.54
N LEU A 3 -16.79 -3.92 -22.68
CA LEU A 3 -16.09 -5.21 -22.64
C LEU A 3 -16.15 -5.95 -23.99
N VAL A 4 -17.24 -5.80 -24.74
CA VAL A 4 -17.40 -6.40 -26.08
C VAL A 4 -16.38 -5.83 -27.07
N ALA A 5 -16.16 -4.51 -27.05
CA ALA A 5 -15.17 -3.88 -27.92
C ALA A 5 -13.75 -4.36 -27.58
N VAL A 6 -13.45 -4.51 -26.28
CA VAL A 6 -12.17 -5.07 -25.81
C VAL A 6 -11.95 -6.49 -26.37
N PHE A 7 -12.94 -7.37 -26.26
CA PHE A 7 -12.82 -8.73 -26.78
C PHE A 7 -12.60 -8.78 -28.29
N GLN A 8 -13.24 -7.89 -29.05
CA GLN A 8 -13.01 -7.77 -30.50
C GLN A 8 -11.56 -7.37 -30.80
N SER A 9 -11.04 -6.35 -30.12
CA SER A 9 -9.65 -5.91 -30.29
C SER A 9 -8.63 -7.00 -29.88
N LEU A 10 -8.92 -7.78 -28.84
CA LEU A 10 -8.07 -8.91 -28.45
C LEU A 10 -8.07 -10.02 -29.52
N GLN A 11 -9.23 -10.36 -30.10
CA GLN A 11 -9.35 -11.38 -31.15
C GLN A 11 -8.56 -11.03 -32.42
N GLU A 12 -8.46 -9.74 -32.74
CA GLU A 12 -7.68 -9.24 -33.87
C GLU A 12 -6.16 -9.25 -33.59
N HIS A 13 -5.73 -9.34 -32.33
CA HIS A 13 -4.33 -9.30 -31.95
C HIS A 13 -3.64 -10.67 -32.03
N HIS A 14 -2.55 -10.74 -32.79
CA HIS A 14 -1.83 -12.00 -33.06
C HIS A 14 -1.36 -12.79 -31.83
N VAL A 15 -0.95 -12.10 -30.75
CA VAL A 15 -0.51 -12.74 -29.49
C VAL A 15 -1.65 -12.92 -28.49
N LEU A 16 -2.59 -11.96 -28.42
CA LEU A 16 -3.56 -11.86 -27.32
C LEU A 16 -4.93 -12.48 -27.66
N ARG A 17 -5.13 -12.97 -28.88
CA ARG A 17 -6.38 -13.60 -29.35
C ARG A 17 -6.89 -14.78 -28.51
N ASN A 18 -6.00 -15.42 -27.75
CA ASN A 18 -6.32 -16.57 -26.91
C ASN A 18 -6.58 -16.19 -25.44
N MET A 19 -6.51 -14.89 -25.10
CA MET A 19 -6.75 -14.41 -23.74
C MET A 19 -8.20 -14.69 -23.34
N THR A 20 -8.37 -15.41 -22.25
CA THR A 20 -9.67 -15.80 -21.71
C THR A 20 -10.29 -14.64 -20.91
N PHE A 21 -11.57 -14.77 -20.57
CA PHE A 21 -12.20 -13.82 -19.65
C PHE A 21 -11.53 -13.83 -18.26
N GLU A 22 -11.09 -15.00 -17.81
CA GLU A 22 -10.37 -15.15 -16.53
C GLU A 22 -9.04 -14.39 -16.54
N ASP A 23 -8.28 -14.49 -17.63
CA ASP A 23 -7.03 -13.74 -17.82
C ASP A 23 -7.29 -12.23 -17.78
N ILE A 24 -8.37 -11.75 -18.42
CA ILE A 24 -8.74 -10.32 -18.39
C ILE A 24 -9.11 -9.91 -16.97
N CYS A 25 -9.85 -10.74 -16.23
CA CYS A 25 -10.18 -10.46 -14.84
C CYS A 25 -8.93 -10.40 -13.95
N GLN A 26 -8.01 -11.36 -14.07
CA GLN A 26 -6.73 -11.35 -13.35
C GLN A 26 -5.91 -10.11 -13.70
N TYR A 27 -5.75 -9.82 -14.99
CA TYR A 27 -5.03 -8.65 -15.47
C TYR A 27 -5.64 -7.35 -14.93
N THR A 28 -6.98 -7.24 -14.95
CA THR A 28 -7.70 -6.10 -14.38
C THR A 28 -7.39 -5.95 -12.89
N ARG A 29 -7.42 -7.04 -12.10
CA ARG A 29 -7.08 -6.98 -10.67
C ARG A 29 -5.65 -6.49 -10.46
N LEU A 30 -4.67 -7.09 -11.15
CA LEU A 30 -3.26 -6.69 -11.02
C LEU A 30 -3.03 -5.22 -11.36
N VAL A 31 -3.60 -4.74 -12.47
CA VAL A 31 -3.48 -3.34 -12.91
C VAL A 31 -4.12 -2.39 -11.91
N LYS A 32 -5.29 -2.71 -11.36
CA LYS A 32 -5.97 -1.83 -10.40
C LYS A 32 -5.14 -1.63 -9.13
N HIS A 33 -4.46 -2.67 -8.64
CA HIS A 33 -3.54 -2.56 -7.50
C HIS A 33 -2.27 -1.77 -7.83
N LEU A 34 -1.92 -1.65 -9.11
CA LEU A 34 -0.79 -0.85 -9.60
C LEU A 34 -1.21 0.54 -10.13
N GLU A 35 -2.48 0.95 -9.99
CA GLU A 35 -2.98 2.19 -10.61
C GLU A 35 -2.17 3.42 -10.19
N SER A 36 -1.91 3.56 -8.89
CA SER A 36 -1.09 4.66 -8.36
C SER A 36 0.38 4.53 -8.76
N ASP A 37 0.88 3.30 -8.91
CA ASP A 37 2.24 3.02 -9.38
C ASP A 37 2.43 3.37 -10.86
N ILE A 38 1.36 3.27 -11.66
CA ILE A 38 1.30 3.71 -13.05
C ILE A 38 1.19 5.24 -13.15
N LEU A 39 0.32 5.84 -12.33
CA LEU A 39 -0.06 7.25 -12.45
C LEU A 39 0.99 8.22 -11.88
N LEU A 40 1.56 7.92 -10.72
CA LEU A 40 2.42 8.89 -10.02
C LEU A 40 3.75 9.18 -10.75
N PRO A 41 4.41 8.23 -11.43
CA PRO A 41 5.62 8.51 -12.21
C PRO A 41 5.40 9.38 -13.45
N GLN A 42 4.15 9.56 -13.90
CA GLN A 42 3.85 10.36 -15.08
C GLN A 42 4.21 11.85 -14.88
N PRO A 43 4.50 12.61 -15.95
CA PRO A 43 4.61 14.06 -15.87
C PRO A 43 3.39 14.70 -15.20
N ILE A 44 3.60 15.77 -14.42
CA ILE A 44 2.54 16.42 -13.63
C ILE A 44 1.38 16.85 -14.52
N GLU A 45 1.68 17.37 -15.70
CA GLU A 45 0.73 17.88 -16.68
C GLU A 45 -0.18 16.79 -17.24
N GLN A 46 0.28 15.53 -17.19
CA GLN A 46 -0.42 14.35 -17.69
C GLN A 46 -1.07 13.53 -16.56
N THR A 47 -0.79 13.87 -15.30
CA THR A 47 -1.25 13.09 -14.15
C THR A 47 -2.71 13.42 -13.84
N THR A 48 -3.63 12.57 -14.28
CA THR A 48 -5.06 12.68 -13.98
C THR A 48 -5.63 11.33 -13.55
N PHE A 49 -6.42 11.31 -12.48
CA PHE A 49 -7.13 10.09 -12.06
C PHE A 49 -8.26 9.69 -13.03
N LYS A 50 -8.64 10.57 -13.96
CA LYS A 50 -9.80 10.35 -14.84
C LYS A 50 -9.48 9.54 -16.10
N GLN A 51 -8.21 9.44 -16.47
CA GLN A 51 -7.80 8.83 -17.73
C GLN A 51 -6.54 7.99 -17.51
N ALA A 52 -6.49 6.83 -18.15
CA ALA A 52 -5.31 6.00 -18.16
C ALA A 52 -4.16 6.68 -18.93
N PRO A 53 -2.93 6.65 -18.42
CA PRO A 53 -1.79 7.19 -19.16
C PRO A 53 -1.43 6.30 -20.37
N ASP A 54 -0.90 6.91 -21.41
CA ASP A 54 -0.48 6.19 -22.61
C ASP A 54 0.80 5.38 -22.41
N ILE A 55 1.66 5.79 -21.47
CA ILE A 55 2.98 5.20 -21.27
C ILE A 55 3.04 4.53 -19.90
N LEU A 56 3.37 3.25 -19.87
CA LEU A 56 3.67 2.53 -18.63
C LEU A 56 5.10 2.81 -18.15
N PRO A 57 5.32 2.93 -16.83
CA PRO A 57 6.66 2.81 -16.26
C PRO A 57 7.32 1.48 -16.67
N GLN A 58 8.63 1.48 -16.90
CA GLN A 58 9.34 0.35 -17.50
C GLN A 58 9.10 -0.99 -16.77
N GLY A 59 9.26 -1.02 -15.44
CA GLY A 59 9.03 -2.24 -14.65
C GLY A 59 7.59 -2.74 -14.76
N ILE A 60 6.61 -1.83 -14.78
CA ILE A 60 5.19 -2.19 -14.95
C ILE A 60 4.92 -2.69 -16.37
N GLY A 61 5.54 -2.10 -17.39
CA GLY A 61 5.44 -2.56 -18.76
C GLY A 61 6.01 -3.97 -18.98
N ILE A 62 7.08 -4.32 -18.25
CA ILE A 62 7.63 -5.69 -18.23
C ILE A 62 6.66 -6.65 -17.54
N PHE A 63 6.11 -6.26 -16.38
CA PHE A 63 5.20 -7.11 -15.61
C PHE A 63 3.85 -7.35 -16.29
N LEU A 64 3.25 -6.31 -16.88
CA LEU A 64 1.89 -6.35 -17.44
C LEU A 64 1.84 -6.56 -18.97
N SER A 65 2.97 -6.51 -19.67
CA SER A 65 3.02 -6.40 -21.13
C SER A 65 2.41 -5.10 -21.69
N LYS A 66 3.15 -4.46 -22.59
CA LYS A 66 2.71 -3.23 -23.26
C LYS A 66 1.49 -3.48 -24.17
N ASP A 67 1.46 -4.61 -24.89
CA ASP A 67 0.39 -4.91 -25.84
C ASP A 67 -0.97 -5.04 -25.13
N SER A 68 -0.99 -5.68 -23.95
CA SER A 68 -2.19 -5.82 -23.13
C SER A 68 -2.68 -4.47 -22.63
N TRP A 69 -1.76 -3.60 -22.22
CA TRP A 69 -2.09 -2.25 -21.74
C TRP A 69 -2.73 -1.40 -22.84
N ASP A 70 -2.15 -1.36 -24.04
CA ASP A 70 -2.63 -0.53 -25.14
C ASP A 70 -4.08 -0.87 -25.53
N ILE A 71 -4.49 -2.13 -25.39
CA ILE A 71 -5.87 -2.59 -25.67
C ILE A 71 -6.79 -2.37 -24.47
N LEU A 72 -6.33 -2.67 -23.25
CA LEU A 72 -7.20 -2.83 -22.08
C LEU A 72 -7.31 -1.58 -21.19
N LYS A 73 -6.39 -0.62 -21.30
CA LYS A 73 -6.25 0.49 -20.34
C LYS A 73 -7.54 1.26 -20.10
N ASP A 74 -8.28 1.64 -21.14
CA ASP A 74 -9.49 2.47 -21.02
C ASP A 74 -10.65 1.73 -20.37
N TYR A 75 -10.72 0.41 -20.53
CA TYR A 75 -11.70 -0.43 -19.85
C TYR A 75 -11.33 -0.57 -18.37
N ILE A 76 -10.08 -0.96 -18.09
CA ILE A 76 -9.61 -1.26 -16.73
C ILE A 76 -9.60 -0.01 -15.85
N TRP A 77 -9.24 1.16 -16.39
CA TRP A 77 -9.20 2.39 -15.61
C TRP A 77 -10.57 2.76 -15.02
N GLY A 78 -11.64 2.42 -15.73
CA GLY A 78 -13.02 2.59 -15.25
C GLY A 78 -13.51 1.50 -14.30
N CYS A 79 -12.75 0.41 -14.11
CA CYS A 79 -13.11 -0.66 -13.18
C CYS A 79 -12.82 -0.26 -11.73
N LYS A 80 -13.59 -0.86 -10.82
CA LYS A 80 -13.32 -0.79 -9.39
C LYS A 80 -12.19 -1.75 -9.04
N GLU A 81 -11.37 -1.35 -8.06
CA GLU A 81 -10.42 -2.26 -7.44
C GLU A 81 -11.18 -3.40 -6.73
N VAL A 82 -10.66 -4.61 -6.87
CA VAL A 82 -11.13 -5.84 -6.24
C VAL A 82 -9.92 -6.48 -5.56
N ALA A 83 -10.15 -7.17 -4.44
CA ALA A 83 -9.07 -7.86 -3.72
C ALA A 83 -8.31 -8.84 -4.63
N LEU A 84 -6.99 -8.90 -4.44
CA LEU A 84 -6.13 -9.89 -5.08
C LEU A 84 -6.42 -11.29 -4.54
N THR A 85 -6.20 -12.30 -5.38
CA THR A 85 -6.21 -13.72 -4.96
C THR A 85 -4.82 -14.22 -4.63
N LYS A 86 -4.70 -15.42 -4.05
CA LYS A 86 -3.40 -16.05 -3.77
C LYS A 86 -2.56 -16.23 -5.04
N GLU A 87 -3.19 -16.55 -6.15
CA GLU A 87 -2.53 -16.69 -7.46
C GLU A 87 -1.96 -15.35 -7.92
N ASP A 88 -2.69 -14.25 -7.73
CA ASP A 88 -2.24 -12.91 -8.09
C ASP A 88 -0.99 -12.52 -7.27
N TYR A 89 -0.99 -12.80 -5.96
CA TYR A 89 0.18 -12.61 -5.10
C TYR A 89 1.38 -13.47 -5.54
N GLY A 90 1.12 -14.68 -6.03
CA GLY A 90 2.13 -15.56 -6.63
C GLY A 90 2.78 -14.94 -7.87
N LEU A 91 2.02 -14.24 -8.72
CA LEU A 91 2.56 -13.53 -9.88
C LEU A 91 3.45 -12.36 -9.47
N PHE A 92 3.07 -11.59 -8.44
CA PHE A 92 3.94 -10.55 -7.89
C PHE A 92 5.24 -11.13 -7.34
N LYS A 93 5.18 -12.26 -6.63
CA LYS A 93 6.38 -12.95 -6.16
C LYS A 93 7.28 -13.39 -7.31
N LEU A 94 6.71 -14.01 -8.33
CA LEU A 94 7.48 -14.63 -9.41
C LEU A 94 8.06 -13.60 -10.40
N TYR A 95 7.34 -12.51 -10.68
CA TYR A 95 7.70 -11.55 -11.74
C TYR A 95 7.77 -10.10 -11.27
N GLY A 96 7.12 -9.74 -10.16
CA GLY A 96 6.99 -8.36 -9.71
C GLY A 96 8.10 -7.91 -8.75
N TRP A 97 8.50 -8.76 -7.80
CA TRP A 97 9.41 -8.38 -6.71
C TRP A 97 10.78 -7.91 -7.19
N GLU A 98 11.37 -8.59 -8.17
CA GLU A 98 12.64 -8.18 -8.78
C GLU A 98 12.55 -6.83 -9.51
N LEU A 99 11.34 -6.45 -9.92
CA LEU A 99 11.04 -5.16 -10.56
C LEU A 99 10.64 -4.08 -9.54
N GLY A 100 10.66 -4.40 -8.25
CA GLY A 100 10.21 -3.51 -7.17
C GLY A 100 8.69 -3.33 -7.11
N LEU A 101 7.92 -4.25 -7.70
CA LEU A 101 6.46 -4.25 -7.68
C LEU A 101 5.96 -5.22 -6.62
N THR A 102 5.00 -4.78 -5.81
CA THR A 102 4.36 -5.61 -4.80
C THR A 102 2.84 -5.58 -4.99
N GLY A 103 2.15 -6.62 -4.51
CA GLY A 103 0.68 -6.65 -4.54
C GLY A 103 0.03 -5.69 -3.54
N LEU A 104 0.84 -5.01 -2.72
CA LEU A 104 0.37 -4.06 -1.73
C LEU A 104 1.31 -2.85 -1.66
N THR A 105 0.84 -1.71 -2.14
CA THR A 105 1.54 -0.43 -1.99
C THR A 105 0.79 0.45 -0.99
N ILE A 106 1.47 0.85 0.09
CA ILE A 106 0.92 1.68 1.15
C ILE A 106 1.21 3.14 0.83
N TYR A 107 0.17 3.87 0.43
CA TYR A 107 0.22 5.29 0.14
C TYR A 107 -0.24 6.14 1.32
N PRO A 108 0.20 7.40 1.43
CA PRO A 108 -0.51 8.41 2.20
C PRO A 108 -1.98 8.51 1.73
N PRO A 109 -2.93 8.89 2.61
CA PRO A 109 -4.34 9.00 2.24
C PRO A 109 -4.55 9.87 1.01
N GLN A 110 -5.54 9.52 0.17
CA GLN A 110 -5.78 10.22 -1.10
C GLN A 110 -6.09 11.71 -0.92
N GLU A 111 -6.67 12.12 0.21
CA GLU A 111 -6.87 13.54 0.53
C GLU A 111 -5.55 14.32 0.69
N ARG A 112 -4.43 13.60 0.79
CA ARG A 112 -3.05 14.10 0.86
C ARG A 112 -2.28 13.88 -0.44
N ALA A 113 -2.96 13.54 -1.53
CA ALA A 113 -2.35 13.53 -2.86
C ALA A 113 -1.91 14.94 -3.28
N CYS A 114 -2.41 16.00 -2.65
CA CYS A 114 -1.91 17.37 -2.79
C CYS A 114 -1.40 17.91 -1.44
N CYS A 115 -0.60 18.98 -1.47
CA CYS A 115 -0.18 19.65 -0.24
C CYS A 115 -1.39 20.18 0.55
N THR A 116 -1.41 19.91 1.85
CA THR A 116 -2.50 20.29 2.75
C THR A 116 -2.12 21.33 3.81
N ASN A 117 -0.88 21.80 3.80
CA ASN A 117 -0.47 22.98 4.56
C ASN A 117 -1.11 24.23 3.93
N ILE A 118 -1.99 24.90 4.68
CA ILE A 118 -2.76 26.07 4.22
C ILE A 118 -1.84 27.26 3.93
N ASP A 119 -0.71 27.34 4.62
CA ASP A 119 0.29 28.40 4.46
C ASP A 119 1.26 28.12 3.31
N CYS A 120 1.13 26.99 2.62
CA CYS A 120 1.98 26.62 1.50
C CYS A 120 1.43 27.15 0.17
N GLU A 121 2.32 27.69 -0.66
CA GLU A 121 1.96 28.12 -2.03
C GLU A 121 1.35 27.00 -2.87
N ASN A 122 1.70 25.74 -2.60
CA ASN A 122 1.20 24.56 -3.30
C ASN A 122 -0.08 23.97 -2.70
N PHE A 123 -0.72 24.64 -1.73
CA PHE A 123 -1.95 24.15 -1.08
C PHE A 123 -3.02 23.77 -2.10
N LYS A 124 -3.31 22.46 -2.19
CA LYS A 124 -4.29 21.86 -3.12
C LYS A 124 -4.11 22.19 -4.61
N LYS A 125 -2.98 22.77 -5.03
CA LYS A 125 -2.76 23.18 -6.42
C LYS A 125 -2.26 22.06 -7.32
N GLN A 126 -1.45 21.17 -6.76
CA GLN A 126 -0.72 20.17 -7.53
C GLN A 126 -0.62 18.85 -6.77
N LEU A 127 -0.66 17.75 -7.53
CA LEU A 127 -0.40 16.42 -7.02
C LEU A 127 1.07 16.30 -6.58
N LEU A 128 1.27 15.79 -5.38
CA LEU A 128 2.56 15.41 -4.84
C LEU A 128 3.06 14.17 -5.57
N LYS A 129 4.37 14.12 -5.78
CA LYS A 129 5.03 12.99 -6.42
C LYS A 129 5.65 12.08 -5.38
N LYS A 130 5.89 10.83 -5.77
CA LYS A 130 6.65 9.86 -4.98
C LYS A 130 8.04 10.44 -4.74
N GLU A 131 8.39 10.65 -3.48
CA GLU A 131 9.75 11.08 -3.13
C GLU A 131 10.59 9.87 -2.71
N LYS A 132 10.08 9.11 -1.74
CA LYS A 132 10.76 7.93 -1.20
C LYS A 132 9.83 6.74 -1.24
N THR A 133 10.40 5.59 -1.55
CA THR A 133 9.74 4.29 -1.48
C THR A 133 10.62 3.39 -0.63
N ARG A 134 9.98 2.54 0.18
CA ARG A 134 10.66 1.59 1.05
C ARG A 134 9.99 0.25 0.94
N SER A 135 10.78 -0.81 0.84
CA SER A 135 10.30 -2.18 1.04
C SER A 135 9.90 -2.34 2.50
N VAL A 136 8.74 -2.96 2.73
CA VAL A 136 8.19 -3.19 4.07
C VAL A 136 7.48 -4.55 4.10
N LEU A 137 7.09 -4.97 5.29
CA LEU A 137 6.24 -6.12 5.54
C LEU A 137 4.92 -5.66 6.18
N VAL A 138 3.82 -6.24 5.72
CA VAL A 138 2.49 -5.98 6.26
C VAL A 138 1.92 -7.26 6.85
N PHE A 139 1.60 -7.20 8.14
CA PHE A 139 0.99 -8.31 8.87
C PHE A 139 -0.53 -8.17 8.82
N THR A 140 -1.20 -9.07 8.11
CA THR A 140 -2.64 -9.06 7.86
C THR A 140 -3.33 -10.30 8.42
N LEU A 141 -4.60 -10.15 8.77
CA LEU A 141 -5.40 -11.24 9.33
C LEU A 141 -5.87 -12.23 8.25
N ALA A 142 -6.08 -11.78 7.01
CA ALA A 142 -6.65 -12.58 5.93
C ALA A 142 -5.58 -13.29 5.09
N GLU A 143 -4.56 -12.55 4.67
CA GLU A 143 -3.54 -13.04 3.73
C GLU A 143 -2.20 -13.34 4.41
N GLY A 144 -2.14 -13.23 5.73
CA GLY A 144 -0.90 -13.40 6.47
C GLY A 144 0.10 -12.27 6.23
N VAL A 145 1.38 -12.62 6.20
CA VAL A 145 2.47 -11.65 5.97
C VAL A 145 2.60 -11.34 4.48
N GLN A 146 2.56 -10.05 4.14
CA GLN A 146 2.58 -9.56 2.76
C GLN A 146 3.77 -8.61 2.54
N PRO A 147 4.68 -8.91 1.59
CA PRO A 147 5.67 -7.96 1.12
C PRO A 147 4.99 -6.78 0.43
N ALA A 148 5.42 -5.58 0.78
CA ALA A 148 4.76 -4.37 0.37
C ALA A 148 5.76 -3.24 0.12
N THR A 149 5.26 -2.15 -0.46
CA THR A 149 6.01 -0.92 -0.65
C THR A 149 5.34 0.22 0.09
N ALA A 150 6.01 0.85 1.05
CA ALA A 150 5.54 2.08 1.67
C ALA A 150 6.03 3.29 0.88
N VAL A 151 5.11 4.20 0.57
CA VAL A 151 5.39 5.40 -0.22
C VAL A 151 5.28 6.64 0.67
N GLN A 152 6.25 7.54 0.50
CA GLN A 152 6.25 8.85 1.13
C GLN A 152 6.16 9.93 0.05
N PHE A 153 5.30 10.92 0.30
CA PHE A 153 5.26 12.15 -0.48
C PHE A 153 5.94 13.29 0.28
N SER A 154 6.47 14.25 -0.46
CA SER A 154 6.85 15.55 0.11
C SER A 154 6.42 16.70 -0.76
N CYS A 155 6.18 17.82 -0.11
CA CYS A 155 5.96 19.09 -0.78
C CYS A 155 7.29 19.84 -0.89
N GLY A 156 7.85 19.98 -2.10
CA GLY A 156 9.10 20.72 -2.34
C GLY A 156 9.03 22.25 -2.12
N LYS A 157 7.98 22.77 -1.47
CA LYS A 157 7.82 24.19 -1.13
C LYS A 157 7.77 24.46 0.37
N CYS A 158 7.17 23.56 1.15
CA CYS A 158 7.05 23.72 2.60
C CYS A 158 7.66 22.56 3.37
N ASP A 159 8.39 21.67 2.68
CA ASP A 159 9.09 20.49 3.22
C ASP A 159 8.24 19.55 4.07
N MET A 160 6.92 19.65 3.94
CA MET A 160 5.99 18.77 4.64
C MET A 160 6.04 17.39 4.01
N GLN A 161 6.28 16.39 4.85
CA GLN A 161 6.38 14.98 4.46
C GLN A 161 5.10 14.26 4.84
N TYR A 162 4.58 13.43 3.95
CA TYR A 162 3.34 12.67 4.14
C TYR A 162 3.67 11.19 4.09
N HIS A 163 3.37 10.52 5.20
CA HIS A 163 3.44 9.08 5.36
C HIS A 163 2.02 8.50 5.36
N ASN A 164 1.89 7.18 5.49
CA ASN A 164 0.59 6.50 5.57
C ASN A 164 -0.26 6.93 6.76
N ASN A 165 0.33 7.05 7.95
CA ASN A 165 -0.43 7.30 9.18
C ASN A 165 -0.38 8.75 9.68
N PHE A 166 0.60 9.51 9.23
CA PHE A 166 0.89 10.84 9.72
C PHE A 166 1.59 11.69 8.66
N SER A 167 1.64 12.99 8.92
CA SER A 167 2.51 13.92 8.23
C SER A 167 3.52 14.52 9.20
N VAL A 168 4.70 14.89 8.70
CA VAL A 168 5.76 15.55 9.46
C VAL A 168 5.98 16.95 8.91
N GLN A 169 5.95 17.94 9.80
CA GLN A 169 6.31 19.32 9.52
C GLN A 169 6.99 19.89 10.77
N ASP A 170 8.11 20.60 10.61
CA ASP A 170 8.86 21.23 11.71
C ASP A 170 9.16 20.28 12.88
N LYS A 171 9.52 19.02 12.56
CA LYS A 171 9.76 17.93 13.52
C LYS A 171 8.55 17.57 14.39
N VAL A 172 7.34 17.96 14.00
CA VAL A 172 6.11 17.52 14.62
C VAL A 172 5.43 16.51 13.72
N ARG A 173 5.19 15.32 14.27
CA ARG A 173 4.43 14.25 13.64
C ARG A 173 2.96 14.42 14.01
N THR A 174 2.12 14.70 13.01
CA THR A 174 0.66 14.82 13.18
C THR A 174 -0.02 13.64 12.53
N TYR A 175 -0.66 12.79 13.32
CA TYR A 175 -1.42 11.64 12.81
C TYR A 175 -2.73 12.07 12.19
N TYR A 176 -3.12 11.39 11.12
CA TYR A 176 -4.39 11.65 10.45
C TYR A 176 -5.58 11.26 11.33
N PRO A 177 -6.76 11.88 11.13
CA PRO A 177 -7.97 11.49 11.84
C PRO A 177 -8.34 10.02 11.62
N GLY A 178 -8.81 9.36 12.69
CA GLY A 178 -9.26 7.97 12.63
C GLY A 178 -8.17 6.97 12.98
N ILE A 179 -8.43 5.70 12.67
CA ILE A 179 -7.46 4.60 12.83
C ILE A 179 -7.15 4.11 11.42
N PRO A 180 -5.88 4.12 10.99
CA PRO A 180 -5.52 3.69 9.64
C PRO A 180 -5.76 2.19 9.46
N GLN A 181 -5.85 1.75 8.20
CA GLN A 181 -5.95 0.32 7.88
C GLN A 181 -4.72 -0.44 8.35
N TYR A 182 -3.54 0.10 8.04
CA TYR A 182 -2.24 -0.44 8.44
C TYR A 182 -1.53 0.56 9.35
N ILE A 183 -1.15 0.11 10.55
CA ILE A 183 -0.42 0.90 11.53
C ILE A 183 1.07 0.63 11.34
N GLN A 184 1.82 1.66 11.01
CA GLN A 184 3.28 1.65 11.00
C GLN A 184 3.77 1.56 12.44
N VAL A 185 4.44 0.45 12.78
CA VAL A 185 5.02 0.24 14.12
C VAL A 185 6.50 0.55 14.16
N ASN A 186 7.21 0.31 13.05
CA ASN A 186 8.60 0.71 12.84
C ASN A 186 8.84 1.08 11.35
N GLU A 187 10.10 1.28 10.94
CA GLU A 187 10.45 1.65 9.56
C GLU A 187 9.98 0.63 8.51
N HIS A 188 9.97 -0.66 8.87
CA HIS A 188 9.80 -1.78 7.95
C HIS A 188 8.54 -2.61 8.21
N HIS A 189 7.88 -2.45 9.34
CA HIS A 189 6.71 -3.24 9.74
C HIS A 189 5.44 -2.41 9.83
N TYR A 190 4.40 -2.92 9.19
CA TYR A 190 3.05 -2.39 9.22
C TYR A 190 2.09 -3.49 9.65
N ILE A 191 1.12 -3.15 10.48
CA ILE A 191 0.20 -4.14 11.05
C ILE A 191 -1.22 -3.71 10.77
N GLU A 192 -2.01 -4.59 10.16
CA GLU A 192 -3.43 -4.35 9.94
C GLU A 192 -4.13 -4.12 11.28
N HIS A 193 -4.94 -3.06 11.40
CA HIS A 193 -5.57 -2.73 12.68
C HIS A 193 -6.46 -3.87 13.22
N ARG A 194 -6.92 -4.79 12.37
CA ARG A 194 -7.71 -5.96 12.76
C ARG A 194 -6.86 -6.95 13.55
N VAL A 195 -5.60 -7.14 13.16
CA VAL A 195 -4.60 -7.92 13.92
C VAL A 195 -4.34 -7.24 15.26
N VAL A 196 -4.15 -5.92 15.28
CA VAL A 196 -3.94 -5.18 16.53
C VAL A 196 -5.14 -5.29 17.47
N ARG A 197 -6.38 -5.21 16.95
CA ARG A 197 -7.59 -5.42 17.76
C ARG A 197 -7.69 -6.81 18.36
N LEU A 198 -7.28 -7.84 17.60
CA LEU A 198 -7.20 -9.20 18.10
C LEU A 198 -6.23 -9.25 19.29
N TRP A 199 -5.04 -8.67 19.16
CA TRP A 199 -4.07 -8.61 20.25
C TRP A 199 -4.57 -7.82 21.46
N VAL A 200 -5.15 -6.63 21.27
CA VAL A 200 -5.76 -5.85 22.35
C VAL A 200 -6.76 -6.71 23.14
N THR A 201 -7.60 -7.48 22.45
CA THR A 201 -8.57 -8.39 23.07
C THR A 201 -7.87 -9.51 23.84
N SER A 202 -6.87 -10.15 23.24
CA SER A 202 -6.10 -11.23 23.86
C SER A 202 -5.31 -10.76 25.09
N LEU A 203 -4.70 -9.57 25.03
CA LEU A 203 -3.96 -8.95 26.13
C LEU A 203 -4.91 -8.60 27.29
N LEU A 204 -6.06 -7.98 27.00
CA LEU A 204 -6.98 -7.48 28.03
C LEU A 204 -7.85 -8.58 28.67
N LEU A 205 -8.33 -9.53 27.87
CA LEU A 205 -9.28 -10.55 28.34
C LEU A 205 -8.63 -11.91 28.56
N GLY A 206 -7.67 -12.26 27.70
CA GLY A 206 -6.97 -13.54 27.73
C GLY A 206 -5.70 -13.53 28.57
N TRP A 207 -5.26 -12.38 29.06
CA TRP A 207 -3.99 -12.21 29.78
C TRP A 207 -2.79 -12.77 29.01
N VAL A 208 -2.90 -12.79 27.67
CA VAL A 208 -1.85 -13.25 26.78
C VAL A 208 -0.73 -12.22 26.81
N SER A 209 0.53 -12.64 26.81
CA SER A 209 1.64 -11.69 26.69
C SER A 209 1.79 -11.18 25.25
N ALA A 210 2.44 -10.03 25.07
CA ALA A 210 2.79 -9.52 23.74
C ALA A 210 3.66 -10.53 22.96
N SER A 211 4.62 -11.18 23.64
CA SER A 211 5.47 -12.22 23.05
C SER A 211 4.69 -13.45 22.58
N ASN A 212 3.69 -13.88 23.35
CA ASN A 212 2.80 -14.97 22.92
C ASN A 212 1.91 -14.52 21.77
N SER A 213 1.47 -13.27 21.74
CA SER A 213 0.65 -12.74 20.64
C SER A 213 1.41 -12.71 19.31
N ALA A 214 2.69 -12.29 19.33
CA ALA A 214 3.57 -12.36 18.16
C ALA A 214 3.74 -13.80 17.67
N ARG A 215 4.11 -14.74 18.57
CA ARG A 215 4.26 -16.16 18.23
C ARG A 215 2.98 -16.80 17.73
N SER A 216 1.84 -16.47 18.34
CA SER A 216 0.54 -16.97 17.89
C SER A 216 0.19 -16.47 16.50
N TYR A 217 0.56 -15.23 16.16
CA TYR A 217 0.40 -14.75 14.80
C TYR A 217 1.26 -15.56 13.83
N ASP A 218 2.55 -15.71 14.13
CA ASP A 218 3.48 -16.44 13.26
C ASP A 218 3.02 -17.88 13.01
N LEU A 219 2.53 -18.57 14.05
CA LEU A 219 2.05 -19.95 13.95
C LEU A 219 0.76 -20.13 13.13
N VAL A 220 -0.07 -19.09 13.02
CA VAL A 220 -1.39 -19.19 12.40
C VAL A 220 -1.43 -18.57 11.01
N PHE A 221 -0.67 -17.50 10.80
CA PHE A 221 -0.80 -16.64 9.63
C PHE A 221 0.47 -16.56 8.77
N THR A 222 1.62 -17.07 9.22
CA THR A 222 2.80 -17.10 8.36
C THR A 222 2.69 -18.27 7.39
N ASP A 223 2.56 -17.94 6.11
CA ASP A 223 2.67 -18.89 5.01
C ASP A 223 4.14 -19.02 4.61
N GLU A 224 4.82 -20.03 5.15
CA GLU A 224 6.23 -20.33 4.86
C GLU A 224 6.47 -20.70 3.39
N GLU A 225 5.43 -21.02 2.60
CA GLU A 225 5.59 -21.25 1.17
C GLU A 225 5.58 -19.93 0.38
N TYR A 226 4.79 -18.96 0.83
CA TYR A 226 4.63 -17.65 0.18
C TYR A 226 5.77 -16.67 0.47
N VAL A 227 6.19 -16.47 1.72
CA VAL A 227 7.34 -15.57 2.03
C VAL A 227 8.37 -16.34 2.85
N LYS A 228 9.47 -16.75 2.21
CA LYS A 228 10.55 -17.46 2.88
C LYS A 228 11.61 -16.51 3.39
N ASP A 229 12.35 -16.97 4.41
CA ASP A 229 13.54 -16.27 4.88
C ASP A 229 14.52 -16.10 3.70
N GLY A 230 14.82 -14.85 3.35
CA GLY A 230 15.68 -14.47 2.22
C GLY A 230 14.96 -14.16 0.90
N ASP A 231 13.66 -14.46 0.77
CA ASP A 231 12.86 -14.05 -0.40
C ASP A 231 12.64 -12.53 -0.45
N TRP A 232 12.65 -11.88 0.72
CA TRP A 232 12.48 -10.45 0.88
C TRP A 232 13.60 -9.86 1.74
N GLN A 233 13.72 -8.53 1.73
CA GLN A 233 14.78 -7.81 2.44
C GLN A 233 14.70 -7.96 3.97
N PHE A 234 13.54 -8.36 4.50
CA PHE A 234 13.26 -8.46 5.94
C PHE A 234 12.70 -9.83 6.28
N VAL A 235 12.96 -10.25 7.51
CA VAL A 235 12.45 -11.51 8.06
C VAL A 235 10.95 -11.36 8.35
N PRO A 236 10.08 -12.24 7.82
CA PRO A 236 8.62 -12.14 7.97
C PRO A 236 8.13 -12.61 9.36
N ARG A 237 8.68 -12.03 10.43
CA ARG A 237 8.38 -12.41 11.81
C ARG A 237 8.14 -11.19 12.68
N LEU A 238 7.18 -11.31 13.59
CA LEU A 238 6.88 -10.27 14.56
C LEU A 238 7.77 -10.39 15.79
N THR A 239 8.18 -9.24 16.32
CA THR A 239 8.85 -9.13 17.61
C THR A 239 7.85 -8.82 18.72
N THR A 240 8.30 -8.87 19.98
CA THR A 240 7.45 -8.48 21.12
C THR A 240 7.20 -6.97 21.11
N GLU A 241 8.21 -6.22 20.65
CA GLU A 241 8.23 -4.79 20.50
C GLU A 241 7.20 -4.34 19.45
N ASP A 242 7.13 -5.01 18.30
CA ASP A 242 6.12 -4.74 17.26
C ASP A 242 4.69 -4.76 17.83
N VAL A 243 4.38 -5.75 18.67
CA VAL A 243 3.04 -5.89 19.29
C VAL A 243 2.78 -4.76 20.29
N TRP A 244 3.77 -4.40 21.11
CA TRP A 244 3.63 -3.30 22.06
C TRP A 244 3.48 -1.96 21.36
N ASP A 245 4.29 -1.69 20.33
CA ASP A 245 4.21 -0.46 19.54
C ASP A 245 2.84 -0.35 18.84
N ALA A 246 2.35 -1.45 18.25
CA ALA A 246 1.02 -1.48 17.66
C ALA A 246 -0.07 -1.17 18.70
N PHE A 247 0.02 -1.81 19.87
CA PHE A 247 -0.93 -1.61 20.97
C PHE A 247 -0.95 -0.16 21.45
N VAL A 248 0.22 0.44 21.67
CA VAL A 248 0.36 1.83 22.16
C VAL A 248 -0.16 2.80 21.12
N ILE A 249 0.29 2.70 19.87
CA ILE A 249 -0.14 3.59 18.78
C ILE A 249 -1.65 3.48 18.59
N PHE A 250 -2.19 2.25 18.51
CA PHE A 250 -3.62 2.02 18.37
C PHE A 250 -4.41 2.64 19.53
N SER A 251 -3.98 2.44 20.77
CA SER A 251 -4.66 2.96 21.95
C SER A 251 -4.66 4.49 22.00
N LEU A 252 -3.53 5.11 21.63
CA LEU A 252 -3.43 6.58 21.54
C LEU A 252 -4.33 7.13 20.44
N LEU A 253 -4.34 6.51 19.25
CA LEU A 253 -5.21 6.92 18.15
C LEU A 253 -6.69 6.76 18.51
N ASP A 254 -7.06 5.65 19.17
CA ASP A 254 -8.44 5.41 19.59
C ASP A 254 -8.90 6.41 20.66
N ASP A 255 -8.07 6.73 21.66
CA ASP A 255 -8.39 7.76 22.66
C ASP A 255 -8.60 9.13 22.00
N LYS A 256 -7.69 9.55 21.12
CA LYS A 256 -7.80 10.84 20.41
C LYS A 256 -9.03 10.89 19.52
N ARG A 257 -9.34 9.80 18.81
CA ARG A 257 -10.55 9.65 18.02
C ARG A 257 -11.81 9.82 18.86
N ARG A 258 -11.92 9.14 20.01
CA ARG A 258 -13.07 9.27 20.93
C ARG A 258 -13.26 10.69 21.46
N ARG A 259 -12.17 11.44 21.59
CA ARG A 259 -12.18 12.84 22.04
C ARG A 259 -12.29 13.86 20.90
N ASN A 260 -12.42 13.42 19.66
CA ASN A 260 -12.40 14.26 18.45
C ASN A 260 -11.17 15.20 18.40
N ARG A 261 -9.99 14.65 18.72
CA ARG A 261 -8.69 15.34 18.66
C ARG A 261 -7.75 14.58 17.74
N GLN A 262 -6.70 15.25 17.28
CA GLN A 262 -5.59 14.62 16.56
C GLN A 262 -4.45 14.29 17.52
N LEU A 263 -3.73 13.21 17.21
CA LEU A 263 -2.50 12.86 17.92
C LEU A 263 -1.33 13.63 17.30
N GLN A 264 -0.60 14.36 18.13
CA GLN A 264 0.65 15.03 17.76
C GLN A 264 1.75 14.58 18.70
N VAL A 265 2.91 14.26 18.13
CA VAL A 265 4.11 13.87 18.88
C VAL A 265 5.33 14.51 18.23
N ASN A 266 6.39 14.71 19.01
CA ASN A 266 7.67 15.15 18.45
C ASN A 266 8.27 14.03 17.60
N ASN A 267 8.80 14.37 16.43
CA ASN A 267 9.43 13.47 15.48
C ASN A 267 10.94 13.31 15.75
N ASP A 268 11.37 13.45 17.00
CA ASP A 268 12.76 13.30 17.45
C ASP A 268 12.93 12.09 18.39
N GLY A 269 11.92 11.22 18.50
CA GLY A 269 11.98 10.00 19.29
C GLY A 269 12.74 8.86 18.61
N GLU A 270 12.89 7.72 19.29
CA GLU A 270 13.61 6.54 18.78
C GLU A 270 12.99 5.97 17.49
N ASN A 271 11.68 6.15 17.28
CA ASN A 271 10.94 5.71 16.09
C ASN A 271 10.86 6.80 15.00
N LYS A 272 11.94 7.56 14.81
CA LYS A 272 11.99 8.71 13.88
C LYS A 272 11.94 8.30 12.41
N ASP A 273 12.40 7.08 12.10
CA ASP A 273 12.65 6.62 10.74
C ASP A 273 11.66 5.54 10.28
#